data_AF-A0A223KTF7-F1
#
_entry.id   AF-A0A223KTF7-F1
#
_cell.length_a   1.000
_cell.length_b   1.000
_cell.length_c   1.000
_cell.angle_alpha   90.00
_cell.angle_beta   90.00
_cell.angle_gamma   90.00
#
_symmetry.space_group_name_H-M   'P 1'
#
loop_
_entity.id
_entity.type
_entity.pdbx_description
1 polymer ?
#
loop_
_entity_poly.entity_id
_entity_poly.type
_entity_poly.pdbx_seq_one_letter_code
_entity_poly.pdbx_strand_id
1 'polypeptide(L)'
;MLKRVNINNESGITLIEVLVTLLIVTIVSGLVTGVMISSVNYNKKAHSHINLRQEANLIISSLREKLKEEEFTLCYQDLLGQSDITFEDISLQNQTIEIDKETPCGTIKTDQDLIIEFTLKDNLNNSFDVDMTIQGKESLTSSKEIIVEIPEFTEEDDYYDIIKNENVFVASKQFEFAGSTINGNGSTMLIKGNLLGNKINGGALINVSNIYVEGDVDVDGGSAGLGSETNPGIIVVGGNLNLWNGTRPINGDVYVKKNMKLKDGKVNGNVYVKENLELGWTPQLVGNSKIFYGGSLTHPNNYNQSILSKVINQNHIEAQEMIKYDIPPLKDDHWFVQNGYNLNIVPNNMKLFGNNINISSGNIPNHGYVSNFHNAIIISKGDVTIRGGDLKFSGVVIAPFGSVTFHGSTFEGTVIARDGFYVTSGGSTVTFKNIDNYINNKNDSPFNENF
;
A
#
# COMPACT_ATOMS: atom_id res chain seq x y z
N MET A 1 -59.68 -52.83 -32.68
CA MET A 1 -59.11 -51.48 -32.86
C MET A 1 -59.44 -50.66 -31.61
N LEU A 2 -58.51 -50.58 -30.66
CA LEU A 2 -58.68 -49.86 -29.38
C LEU A 2 -58.12 -48.44 -29.54
N LYS A 3 -58.97 -47.43 -29.41
CA LYS A 3 -58.60 -46.01 -29.53
C LYS A 3 -58.27 -45.47 -28.12
N ARG A 4 -56.98 -45.34 -27.80
CA ARG A 4 -56.50 -44.66 -26.59
C ARG A 4 -56.77 -43.16 -26.73
N VAL A 5 -57.55 -42.59 -25.81
CA VAL A 5 -57.71 -41.14 -25.65
C VAL A 5 -56.57 -40.66 -24.77
N ASN A 6 -55.69 -39.83 -25.33
CA ASN A 6 -54.63 -39.14 -24.60
C ASN A 6 -55.22 -37.80 -24.13
N ILE A 7 -55.43 -37.64 -22.83
CA ILE A 7 -55.82 -36.37 -22.22
C ILE A 7 -54.52 -35.66 -21.87
N ASN A 8 -54.12 -34.68 -22.68
CA ASN A 8 -53.01 -33.80 -22.36
C ASN A 8 -53.44 -32.87 -21.22
N ASN A 9 -52.79 -33.03 -20.07
CA ASN A 9 -53.01 -32.24 -18.87
C ASN A 9 -52.25 -30.91 -19.03
N GLU A 10 -52.86 -29.92 -19.67
CA GLU A 10 -52.35 -28.55 -19.73
C GLU A 10 -52.56 -27.89 -18.36
N SER A 11 -51.57 -28.02 -17.47
CA SER A 11 -51.55 -27.33 -16.18
C SER A 11 -51.31 -25.84 -16.43
N GLY A 12 -52.39 -25.08 -16.60
CA GLY A 12 -52.34 -23.62 -16.64
C GLY A 12 -51.72 -23.07 -15.36
N ILE A 13 -50.76 -22.16 -15.50
CA ILE A 13 -50.14 -21.47 -14.37
C ILE A 13 -51.25 -20.76 -13.60
N THR A 14 -51.34 -21.05 -12.30
CA THR A 14 -52.37 -20.45 -11.47
C THR A 14 -52.06 -18.96 -11.26
N LEU A 15 -53.09 -18.10 -11.28
CA LEU A 15 -52.92 -16.65 -11.07
C LEU A 15 -52.12 -16.34 -9.79
N ILE A 16 -52.26 -17.18 -8.77
CA ILE A 16 -51.56 -17.06 -7.49
C ILE A 16 -50.05 -17.30 -7.63
N GLU A 17 -49.62 -18.22 -8.48
CA GLU A 17 -48.20 -18.51 -8.73
C GLU A 17 -47.51 -17.36 -9.47
N VAL A 18 -48.21 -16.72 -10.42
CA VAL A 18 -47.73 -15.50 -11.08
C VAL A 18 -47.59 -14.35 -10.08
N LEU A 19 -48.58 -14.15 -9.21
CA LEU A 19 -48.56 -13.08 -8.20
C LEU A 19 -47.43 -13.27 -7.17
N VAL A 20 -47.22 -14.50 -6.70
CA VAL A 20 -46.13 -14.82 -5.77
C VAL A 20 -44.77 -14.62 -6.44
N THR A 21 -44.61 -15.05 -7.70
CA THR A 21 -43.37 -14.83 -8.45
C THR A 21 -43.08 -13.34 -8.62
N LEU A 22 -44.09 -12.54 -8.96
CA LEU A 22 -43.94 -11.10 -9.14
C LEU A 22 -43.55 -10.39 -7.82
N LEU A 23 -44.15 -10.82 -6.70
CA LEU A 23 -43.83 -10.33 -5.37
C LEU A 23 -42.35 -10.61 -5.02
N ILE A 24 -41.90 -11.85 -5.22
CA ILE A 24 -40.52 -12.27 -4.91
C ILE A 24 -39.53 -11.49 -5.77
N VAL A 25 -39.79 -11.35 -7.08
CA VAL A 25 -38.93 -10.57 -7.99
C VAL A 25 -38.83 -9.12 -7.52
N THR A 26 -39.93 -8.51 -7.10
CA THR A 26 -39.92 -7.12 -6.61
C THR A 26 -39.07 -6.95 -5.36
N ILE A 27 -39.17 -7.89 -4.41
CA ILE A 27 -38.36 -7.87 -3.18
C ILE A 27 -36.88 -8.05 -3.51
N VAL A 28 -36.54 -9.03 -4.36
CA VAL A 28 -35.15 -9.30 -4.75
C VAL A 28 -34.56 -8.12 -5.51
N SER A 29 -35.29 -7.54 -6.47
CA SER A 29 -34.86 -6.35 -7.20
C SER A 29 -34.64 -5.16 -6.26
N GLY A 30 -35.54 -4.93 -5.28
CA GLY A 30 -35.37 -3.87 -4.29
C GLY A 30 -34.09 -4.01 -3.46
N LEU A 31 -33.79 -5.24 -3.01
CA LEU A 31 -32.56 -5.51 -2.25
C LEU A 31 -31.30 -5.31 -3.09
N VAL A 32 -31.30 -5.80 -4.34
CA VAL A 32 -30.18 -5.65 -5.28
C VAL A 32 -29.92 -4.17 -5.57
N THR A 33 -30.96 -3.39 -5.86
CA THR A 33 -30.84 -1.95 -6.11
C THR A 33 -30.35 -1.21 -4.87
N GLY A 34 -30.82 -1.57 -3.67
CA GLY A 34 -30.35 -0.97 -2.42
C GLY A 34 -28.85 -1.17 -2.18
N VAL A 35 -28.37 -2.41 -2.36
CA VAL A 35 -26.94 -2.74 -2.23
C VAL A 35 -26.11 -2.02 -3.31
N MET A 36 -26.61 -1.97 -4.55
CA MET A 36 -25.92 -1.29 -5.64
C MET A 36 -25.79 0.22 -5.39
N ILE A 37 -26.85 0.89 -4.93
CA ILE A 37 -26.82 2.32 -4.58
C ILE A 37 -25.86 2.57 -3.41
N SER A 38 -25.90 1.72 -2.39
CA SER A 38 -24.97 1.83 -1.25
C SER A 38 -23.51 1.67 -1.69
N SER A 39 -23.23 0.69 -2.56
CA SER A 39 -21.90 0.44 -3.11
C SER A 39 -21.41 1.62 -3.95
N VAL A 40 -22.26 2.19 -4.81
CA VAL A 40 -21.92 3.36 -5.62
C VAL A 40 -21.66 4.58 -4.73
N ASN A 41 -22.48 4.82 -3.70
CA ASN A 41 -22.28 5.96 -2.80
C ASN A 41 -21.00 5.81 -1.96
N TYR A 42 -20.72 4.59 -1.49
CA TYR A 42 -19.48 4.29 -0.78
C TYR A 42 -18.26 4.47 -1.67
N ASN A 43 -18.31 3.94 -2.90
CA ASN A 43 -17.25 4.09 -3.89
C ASN A 43 -17.00 5.57 -4.23
N LYS A 44 -18.06 6.37 -4.41
CA LYS A 44 -17.93 7.83 -4.60
C LYS A 44 -17.23 8.51 -3.42
N LYS A 45 -17.60 8.16 -2.18
CA LYS A 45 -16.96 8.71 -0.99
C LYS A 45 -15.49 8.32 -0.88
N ALA A 46 -15.16 7.05 -1.12
CA ALA A 46 -13.77 6.57 -1.11
C ALA A 46 -12.92 7.23 -2.21
N HIS A 47 -13.45 7.32 -3.44
CA HIS A 47 -12.77 8.03 -4.52
C HIS A 47 -12.56 9.51 -4.22
N SER A 48 -13.55 10.16 -3.61
CA SER A 48 -13.45 11.56 -3.19
C SER A 48 -12.29 11.78 -2.20
N HIS A 49 -12.16 10.95 -1.16
CA HIS A 49 -11.04 11.04 -0.22
C HIS A 49 -9.68 10.81 -0.91
N ILE A 50 -9.61 9.87 -1.86
CA ILE A 50 -8.40 9.64 -2.65
C ILE A 50 -8.06 10.88 -3.48
N ASN A 51 -9.05 11.49 -4.12
CA ASN A 51 -8.85 12.69 -4.94
C ASN A 51 -8.37 13.88 -4.11
N LEU A 52 -8.96 14.11 -2.93
CA LEU A 52 -8.52 15.17 -2.01
C LEU A 52 -7.05 14.98 -1.59
N ARG A 53 -6.64 13.74 -1.28
CA ARG A 53 -5.24 13.43 -0.93
C ARG A 53 -4.29 13.56 -2.12
N GLN A 54 -4.72 13.16 -3.31
CA GLN A 54 -3.94 13.34 -4.54
C GLN A 54 -3.74 14.82 -4.85
N GLU A 55 -4.79 15.62 -4.74
CA GLU A 55 -4.73 17.06 -4.96
C GLU A 55 -3.79 17.73 -3.94
N ALA A 56 -3.91 17.39 -2.66
CA ALA A 56 -2.98 17.84 -1.62
C ALA A 56 -1.53 17.50 -1.96
N ASN A 57 -1.25 16.26 -2.37
CA ASN A 57 0.10 15.83 -2.76
C ASN A 57 0.62 16.58 -3.99
N LEU A 58 -0.25 16.89 -4.96
CA LEU A 58 0.10 17.71 -6.12
C LEU A 58 0.45 19.14 -5.70
N ILE A 59 -0.37 19.77 -4.85
CA ILE A 59 -0.10 21.11 -4.29
C ILE A 59 1.26 21.13 -3.60
N ILE A 60 1.53 20.18 -2.70
CA ILE A 60 2.79 20.06 -1.98
C ILE A 60 3.96 19.88 -2.96
N SER A 61 3.80 19.00 -3.96
CA SER A 61 4.86 18.73 -4.95
C SER A 61 5.16 19.96 -5.80
N SER A 62 4.14 20.69 -6.24
CA SER A 62 4.28 21.94 -6.98
C SER A 62 4.94 23.03 -6.15
N LEU A 63 4.60 23.14 -4.86
CA LEU A 63 5.26 24.08 -3.94
C LEU A 63 6.73 23.72 -3.72
N ARG A 64 7.06 22.43 -3.52
CA ARG A 64 8.45 21.94 -3.45
C ARG A 64 9.23 22.23 -4.74
N GLU A 65 8.58 22.16 -5.89
CA GLU A 65 9.21 22.46 -7.16
C GLU A 65 9.53 23.96 -7.30
N LYS A 66 8.56 24.83 -6.99
CA LYS A 66 8.73 26.29 -7.03
C LYS A 66 9.76 26.81 -6.03
N LEU A 67 9.89 26.18 -4.87
CA LEU A 67 10.92 26.49 -3.87
C LEU A 67 12.37 26.24 -4.35
N LYS A 68 12.58 25.68 -5.54
CA LYS A 68 13.92 25.55 -6.15
C LYS A 68 14.41 26.85 -6.80
N GLU A 69 13.49 27.76 -7.16
CA GLU A 69 13.77 29.07 -7.74
C GLU A 69 14.41 30.02 -6.68
N GLU A 70 14.77 31.26 -7.04
CA GLU A 70 15.31 32.24 -6.05
C GLU A 70 14.19 32.97 -5.31
N GLU A 71 13.12 33.31 -6.01
CA GLU A 71 11.89 33.88 -5.49
C GLU A 71 10.77 33.56 -6.48
N PHE A 72 9.56 33.32 -5.99
CA PHE A 72 8.40 33.11 -6.86
C PHE A 72 7.15 33.78 -6.29
N THR A 73 6.26 34.21 -7.18
CA THR A 73 4.94 34.70 -6.78
C THR A 73 3.96 33.54 -6.77
N LEU A 74 3.23 33.41 -5.67
CA LEU A 74 2.24 32.38 -5.48
C LEU A 74 0.90 33.02 -5.16
N CYS A 75 -0.13 32.57 -5.86
CA CYS A 75 -1.53 32.80 -5.52
C CYS A 75 -2.16 31.46 -5.16
N TYR A 76 -2.91 31.37 -4.06
CA TYR A 76 -3.45 30.07 -3.64
C TYR A 76 -4.47 29.52 -4.65
N GLN A 77 -5.14 30.39 -5.42
CA GLN A 77 -6.11 29.95 -6.44
C GLN A 77 -5.44 29.14 -7.56
N ASP A 78 -4.15 29.37 -7.81
CA ASP A 78 -3.38 28.68 -8.84
C ASP A 78 -2.86 27.31 -8.38
N LEU A 79 -3.06 26.97 -7.10
CA LEU A 79 -2.62 25.69 -6.53
C LEU A 79 -3.60 24.55 -6.84
N LEU A 80 -4.86 24.85 -7.12
CA LEU A 80 -5.88 23.84 -7.43
C LEU A 80 -5.87 23.52 -8.92
N GLY A 81 -5.65 22.25 -9.24
CA GLY A 81 -5.79 21.70 -10.59
C GLY A 81 -7.23 21.26 -10.92
N GLN A 82 -8.10 21.14 -9.92
CA GLN A 82 -9.49 20.68 -10.07
C GLN A 82 -10.51 21.71 -9.60
N SER A 83 -11.58 21.90 -10.38
CA SER A 83 -12.68 22.84 -10.06
C SER A 83 -13.60 22.38 -8.93
N ASP A 84 -13.61 21.07 -8.64
CA ASP A 84 -14.57 20.45 -7.72
C ASP A 84 -14.03 20.36 -6.27
N ILE A 85 -12.80 20.85 -6.07
CA ILE A 85 -12.09 20.91 -4.78
C ILE A 85 -11.85 22.38 -4.47
N THR A 86 -12.02 22.75 -3.21
CA THR A 86 -11.85 24.13 -2.72
C THR A 86 -11.04 24.12 -1.43
N PHE A 87 -10.36 25.22 -1.13
CA PHE A 87 -9.77 25.43 0.19
C PHE A 87 -10.86 25.82 1.17
N GLU A 88 -11.14 24.95 2.14
CA GLU A 88 -11.94 25.30 3.32
C GLU A 88 -11.16 26.17 4.27
N ASP A 89 -9.85 26.00 4.39
CA ASP A 89 -8.91 26.95 5.00
C ASP A 89 -7.54 26.82 4.35
N ILE A 90 -6.75 27.89 4.40
CA ILE A 90 -5.39 27.93 3.86
C ILE A 90 -4.59 29.02 4.56
N SER A 91 -3.38 28.67 4.99
CA SER A 91 -2.34 29.53 5.50
C SER A 91 -0.99 29.02 5.00
N LEU A 92 -0.30 29.85 4.23
CA LEU A 92 1.07 29.61 3.80
C LEU A 92 1.94 30.70 4.38
N GLN A 93 2.81 30.35 5.31
CA GLN A 93 3.60 31.31 6.07
C GLN A 93 5.09 31.09 5.84
N ASN A 94 5.81 32.19 5.59
CA ASN A 94 7.25 32.29 5.78
C ASN A 94 7.54 33.52 6.65
N GLN A 95 8.81 33.80 6.99
CA GLN A 95 9.12 34.92 7.91
C GLN A 95 8.80 36.31 7.32
N THR A 96 8.47 36.39 6.03
CA THR A 96 8.29 37.64 5.28
C THR A 96 6.87 37.83 4.74
N ILE A 97 6.04 36.79 4.70
CA ILE A 97 4.73 36.78 4.05
C ILE A 97 3.82 35.71 4.64
N GLU A 98 2.54 36.02 4.71
CA GLU A 98 1.44 35.12 5.04
C GLU A 98 0.44 35.19 3.88
N ILE A 99 0.19 34.05 3.23
CA ILE A 99 -0.81 33.89 2.19
C ILE A 99 -1.98 33.13 2.80
N ASP A 100 -3.14 33.77 2.82
CA ASP A 100 -4.39 33.23 3.32
C ASP A 100 -5.55 33.70 2.43
N LYS A 101 -6.79 33.54 2.91
CA LYS A 101 -7.96 34.02 2.16
C LYS A 101 -8.07 35.55 2.09
N GLU A 102 -7.50 36.27 3.04
CA GLU A 102 -7.51 37.74 3.09
C GLU A 102 -6.38 38.34 2.23
N THR A 103 -5.27 37.60 2.10
CA THR A 103 -4.06 37.95 1.35
C THR A 103 -3.75 36.84 0.33
N PRO A 104 -4.47 36.79 -0.81
CA PRO A 104 -4.51 35.62 -1.69
C PRO A 104 -3.22 35.32 -2.44
N CYS A 105 -2.32 36.31 -2.55
CA CYS A 105 -1.10 36.22 -3.32
C CYS A 105 0.07 36.87 -2.59
N GLY A 106 1.25 36.27 -2.69
CA GLY A 106 2.49 36.79 -2.12
C GLY A 106 3.73 36.32 -2.88
N THR A 107 4.81 37.08 -2.77
CA THR A 107 6.14 36.66 -3.25
C THR A 107 6.86 35.92 -2.13
N ILE A 108 7.14 34.64 -2.36
CA ILE A 108 7.82 33.77 -1.41
C ILE A 108 9.31 33.76 -1.74
N LYS A 109 10.13 34.17 -0.79
CA LYS A 109 11.57 33.94 -0.85
C LYS A 109 11.87 32.49 -0.51
N THR A 110 12.72 31.87 -1.30
CA THR A 110 12.99 30.42 -1.19
C THR A 110 14.12 30.11 -0.23
N ASP A 111 14.76 31.10 0.39
CA ASP A 111 15.81 30.94 1.39
C ASP A 111 15.28 30.46 2.75
N GLN A 112 13.97 30.60 3.01
CA GLN A 112 13.33 30.28 4.27
C GLN A 112 12.35 29.11 4.16
N ASP A 113 12.10 28.47 5.29
CA ASP A 113 11.09 27.42 5.41
C ASP A 113 9.68 28.01 5.18
N LEU A 114 8.85 27.23 4.49
CA LEU A 114 7.46 27.53 4.18
C LEU A 114 6.58 26.61 5.00
N ILE A 115 5.88 27.17 5.98
CA ILE A 115 4.85 26.48 6.75
C ILE A 115 3.57 26.48 5.91
N ILE A 116 2.94 25.33 5.81
CA ILE A 116 1.77 25.07 4.98
C ILE A 116 0.72 24.42 5.84
N GLU A 117 -0.37 25.15 6.03
CA GLU A 117 -1.57 24.65 6.69
C GLU A 117 -2.75 24.86 5.73
N PHE A 118 -3.44 23.81 5.31
CA PHE A 118 -4.67 23.97 4.55
C PHE A 118 -5.62 22.79 4.71
N THR A 119 -6.91 23.08 4.57
CA THR A 119 -7.98 22.09 4.50
C THR A 119 -8.56 22.12 3.10
N LEU A 120 -8.50 21.00 2.38
CA LEU A 120 -9.23 20.82 1.13
C LEU A 120 -10.61 20.27 1.40
N LYS A 121 -11.59 20.72 0.62
CA LYS A 121 -12.97 20.28 0.69
C LYS A 121 -13.55 20.04 -0.68
N ASP A 122 -14.29 18.95 -0.84
CA ASP A 122 -14.99 18.62 -2.09
C ASP A 122 -16.49 18.97 -2.05
N ASN A 123 -17.16 18.78 -3.18
CA ASN A 123 -18.60 18.98 -3.33
C ASN A 123 -19.48 17.97 -2.53
N LEU A 124 -18.89 16.91 -1.97
CA LEU A 124 -19.55 15.94 -1.09
C LEU A 124 -19.32 16.27 0.40
N ASN A 125 -18.69 17.40 0.69
CA ASN A 125 -18.40 17.89 2.05
C ASN A 125 -17.45 16.97 2.83
N ASN A 126 -16.59 16.22 2.13
CA ASN A 126 -15.43 15.55 2.73
C ASN A 126 -14.27 16.56 2.80
N SER A 127 -13.46 16.46 3.84
CA SER A 127 -12.30 17.31 4.05
C SER A 127 -11.00 16.50 4.12
N PHE A 128 -9.87 17.15 3.85
CA PHE A 128 -8.54 16.62 4.04
C PHE A 128 -7.61 17.74 4.53
N ASP A 129 -7.07 17.56 5.73
CA ASP A 129 -6.21 18.54 6.39
C ASP A 129 -4.74 18.23 6.10
N VAL A 130 -3.99 19.29 5.83
CA VAL A 130 -2.54 19.25 5.63
C VAL A 130 -1.94 20.28 6.55
N ASP A 131 -1.03 19.81 7.40
CA ASP A 131 -0.14 20.64 8.19
C ASP A 131 1.28 20.12 7.98
N MET A 132 2.14 20.95 7.39
CA MET A 132 3.54 20.60 7.16
C MET A 132 4.43 21.83 6.98
N THR A 133 5.74 21.63 7.14
CA THR A 133 6.75 22.63 6.77
C THR A 133 7.59 22.12 5.59
N ILE A 134 7.73 22.93 4.53
CA ILE A 134 8.68 22.67 3.43
C ILE A 134 9.93 23.52 3.64
N GLN A 135 11.09 22.87 3.69
CA GLN A 135 12.37 23.54 3.94
C GLN A 135 12.82 24.47 2.80
N GLY A 136 13.37 25.62 3.17
CA GLY A 136 14.00 26.58 2.27
C GLY A 136 15.44 26.22 1.89
N LYS A 137 15.99 26.99 0.95
CA LYS A 137 17.29 26.79 0.29
C LYS A 137 18.50 27.13 1.17
N GLU A 138 18.39 28.09 2.12
CA GLU A 138 19.47 28.37 3.09
C GLU A 138 19.49 27.38 4.28
N SER A 139 18.38 26.70 4.57
CA SER A 139 18.36 25.56 5.54
C SER A 139 19.24 24.38 5.08
N LEU A 140 19.70 24.35 3.82
CA LEU A 140 20.60 23.31 3.30
C LEU A 140 22.09 23.59 3.54
N THR A 141 22.49 24.81 3.94
CA THR A 141 23.91 25.20 4.11
C THR A 141 24.30 25.54 5.55
N SER A 142 23.35 25.72 6.46
CA SER A 142 23.64 25.86 7.89
C SER A 142 23.13 24.62 8.62
N SER A 143 24.05 23.85 9.17
CA SER A 143 23.79 22.71 10.04
C SER A 143 22.89 23.14 11.21
N LYS A 144 21.59 22.96 11.07
CA LYS A 144 20.65 23.00 12.18
C LYS A 144 19.65 21.88 11.96
N GLU A 145 19.50 21.09 13.01
CA GLU A 145 18.74 19.85 13.08
C GLU A 145 17.43 19.93 12.31
N ILE A 146 17.32 19.10 11.29
CA ILE A 146 16.04 18.81 10.67
C ILE A 146 15.27 17.98 11.71
N ILE A 147 14.09 18.45 12.08
CA ILE A 147 13.09 17.66 12.77
C ILE A 147 12.02 17.41 11.73
N VAL A 148 12.06 16.25 11.09
CA VAL A 148 10.87 15.71 10.44
C VAL A 148 10.00 15.18 11.57
N GLU A 149 8.95 15.91 11.93
CA GLU A 149 7.88 15.34 12.74
C GLU A 149 7.16 14.28 11.89
N ILE A 150 7.61 13.05 12.03
CA ILE A 150 6.84 11.84 11.70
C ILE A 150 5.69 11.81 12.72
N PRO A 151 4.46 11.39 12.35
CA PRO A 151 3.44 11.09 13.36
C PRO A 151 4.06 10.15 14.40
N GLU A 152 4.25 10.65 15.62
CA GLU A 152 4.64 9.80 16.74
C GLU A 152 3.53 8.76 16.90
N PHE A 153 3.86 7.49 16.69
CA PHE A 153 2.99 6.40 17.15
C PHE A 153 2.85 6.56 18.66
N THR A 154 1.71 7.06 19.10
CA THR A 154 1.38 7.01 20.52
C THR A 154 1.10 5.55 20.86
N GLU A 155 1.46 5.11 22.07
CA GLU A 155 1.11 3.77 22.57
C GLU A 155 -0.42 3.54 22.66
N GLU A 156 -1.25 4.47 22.16
CA GLU A 156 -2.71 4.42 22.14
C GLU A 156 -3.31 4.05 20.76
N ASP A 157 -2.51 3.95 19.69
CA ASP A 157 -3.03 3.61 18.36
C ASP A 157 -3.33 2.11 18.22
N ASP A 158 -4.60 1.80 17.95
CA ASP A 158 -5.04 0.42 17.73
C ASP A 158 -4.40 -0.16 16.47
N TYR A 159 -3.90 -1.39 16.58
CA TYR A 159 -3.26 -2.10 15.48
C TYR A 159 -4.11 -2.18 14.19
N TYR A 160 -5.44 -2.28 14.30
CA TYR A 160 -6.32 -2.23 13.15
C TYR A 160 -6.29 -0.86 12.46
N ASP A 161 -6.26 0.23 13.23
CA ASP A 161 -6.17 1.59 12.70
C ASP A 161 -4.81 1.80 12.01
N ILE A 162 -3.72 1.23 12.55
CA ILE A 162 -2.41 1.22 11.89
C ILE A 162 -2.51 0.49 10.54
N ILE A 163 -3.01 -0.75 10.50
CA ILE A 163 -3.12 -1.52 9.23
C ILE A 163 -3.94 -0.73 8.20
N LYS A 164 -5.04 -0.14 8.65
CA LYS A 164 -5.97 0.58 7.79
C LYS A 164 -5.38 1.90 7.29
N ASN A 165 -4.92 2.77 8.18
CA ASN A 165 -4.51 4.14 7.86
C ASN A 165 -3.18 4.15 7.09
N GLU A 166 -2.27 3.23 7.43
CA GLU A 166 -0.98 3.07 6.75
C GLU A 166 -1.07 2.22 5.48
N ASN A 167 -2.28 1.78 5.08
CA ASN A 167 -2.50 0.90 3.93
C ASN A 167 -1.58 -0.33 3.96
N VAL A 168 -1.47 -0.99 5.12
CA VAL A 168 -0.61 -2.17 5.28
C VAL A 168 -1.15 -3.29 4.40
N PHE A 169 -0.36 -3.63 3.40
CA PHE A 169 -0.65 -4.66 2.42
C PHE A 169 -0.08 -6.01 2.86
N VAL A 170 1.20 -6.02 3.25
CA VAL A 170 1.90 -7.21 3.74
C VAL A 170 2.59 -6.85 5.03
N ALA A 171 2.35 -7.62 6.08
CA ALA A 171 3.10 -7.55 7.33
C ALA A 171 3.60 -8.95 7.68
N SER A 172 4.90 -9.21 7.47
CA SER A 172 5.46 -10.54 7.71
C SER A 172 6.92 -10.54 8.11
N LYS A 173 7.42 -11.67 8.63
CA LYS A 173 8.86 -11.86 8.84
C LYS A 173 9.58 -12.24 7.55
N GLN A 174 9.05 -13.19 6.79
CA GLN A 174 9.61 -13.59 5.50
C GLN A 174 8.70 -13.20 4.36
N PHE A 175 9.30 -12.94 3.21
CA PHE A 175 8.58 -12.66 1.98
C PHE A 175 9.26 -13.40 0.82
N GLU A 176 8.49 -14.26 0.14
CA GLU A 176 8.94 -14.94 -1.07
C GLU A 176 7.91 -14.77 -2.17
N PHE A 177 8.38 -14.46 -3.38
CA PHE A 177 7.52 -14.09 -4.48
C PHE A 177 7.98 -14.68 -5.80
N ALA A 178 7.40 -15.82 -6.19
CA ALA A 178 7.59 -16.43 -7.50
C ALA A 178 6.72 -15.80 -8.61
N GLY A 179 5.78 -14.93 -8.25
CA GLY A 179 4.86 -14.29 -9.19
C GLY A 179 5.52 -13.29 -10.15
N SER A 180 4.72 -12.65 -10.99
CA SER A 180 5.19 -11.65 -11.96
C SER A 180 5.09 -10.23 -11.43
N THR A 181 3.97 -9.88 -10.78
CA THR A 181 3.69 -8.48 -10.45
C THR A 181 2.95 -8.35 -9.13
N ILE A 182 3.33 -7.34 -8.37
CA ILE A 182 2.59 -6.82 -7.24
C ILE A 182 2.11 -5.41 -7.58
N ASN A 183 0.80 -5.18 -7.43
CA ASN A 183 0.16 -3.88 -7.63
C ASN A 183 -0.27 -3.32 -6.27
N GLY A 184 0.58 -2.50 -5.66
CA GLY A 184 0.39 -1.92 -4.32
C GLY A 184 0.69 -0.42 -4.27
N ASN A 185 0.30 0.32 -5.30
CA ASN A 185 0.46 1.77 -5.33
C ASN A 185 -0.30 2.41 -4.15
N GLY A 186 0.37 3.25 -3.37
CA GLY A 186 -0.13 3.87 -2.14
C GLY A 186 -0.16 2.96 -0.91
N SER A 187 0.35 1.73 -1.02
CA SER A 187 0.36 0.74 0.08
C SER A 187 1.73 0.58 0.74
N THR A 188 1.70 -0.08 1.89
CA THR A 188 2.88 -0.31 2.74
C THR A 188 3.16 -1.80 2.91
N MET A 189 4.41 -2.20 2.70
CA MET A 189 4.93 -3.54 2.97
C MET A 189 5.92 -3.49 4.14
N LEU A 190 5.70 -4.35 5.13
CA LEU A 190 6.50 -4.48 6.34
C LEU A 190 7.11 -5.88 6.40
N ILE A 191 8.44 -5.96 6.40
CA ILE A 191 9.22 -7.20 6.41
C ILE A 191 10.20 -7.17 7.58
N LYS A 192 9.98 -8.01 8.61
CA LYS A 192 10.90 -8.10 9.77
C LYS A 192 12.23 -8.81 9.45
N GLY A 193 12.25 -9.62 8.40
CA GLY A 193 13.43 -10.39 8.00
C GLY A 193 14.24 -9.72 6.90
N ASN A 194 15.03 -10.55 6.22
CA ASN A 194 15.78 -10.14 5.03
C ASN A 194 14.91 -10.27 3.79
N LEU A 195 15.19 -9.43 2.78
CA LEU A 195 14.64 -9.55 1.44
C LEU A 195 15.75 -9.99 0.48
N LEU A 196 15.68 -11.24 0.02
CA LEU A 196 16.72 -11.86 -0.79
C LEU A 196 16.27 -12.04 -2.23
N GLY A 197 17.13 -11.70 -3.19
CA GLY A 197 16.85 -11.76 -4.62
C GLY A 197 16.57 -13.18 -5.11
N ASN A 198 17.14 -14.21 -4.48
CA ASN A 198 16.83 -15.61 -4.79
C ASN A 198 15.45 -16.07 -4.28
N LYS A 199 14.78 -15.25 -3.45
CA LYS A 199 13.41 -15.46 -2.97
C LYS A 199 12.38 -14.65 -3.74
N ILE A 200 12.84 -13.82 -4.68
CA ILE A 200 12.00 -13.04 -5.57
C ILE A 200 12.25 -13.55 -6.98
N ASN A 201 11.19 -13.71 -7.77
CA ASN A 201 11.33 -13.97 -9.19
C ASN A 201 12.16 -12.84 -9.80
N GLY A 202 13.27 -13.20 -10.46
CA GLY A 202 14.21 -12.23 -11.02
C GLY A 202 13.60 -11.28 -12.06
N GLY A 203 12.39 -11.53 -12.57
CA GLY A 203 11.65 -10.59 -13.43
C GLY A 203 10.48 -9.87 -12.75
N ALA A 204 10.30 -10.03 -11.44
CA ALA A 204 9.12 -9.52 -10.75
C ALA A 204 9.10 -7.99 -10.62
N LEU A 205 7.92 -7.39 -10.73
CA LEU A 205 7.72 -5.97 -10.43
C LEU A 205 6.98 -5.81 -9.10
N ILE A 206 7.67 -5.33 -8.07
CA ILE A 206 7.09 -5.08 -6.74
C ILE A 206 6.70 -3.61 -6.65
N ASN A 207 5.53 -3.25 -7.21
CA ASN A 207 5.04 -1.86 -7.25
C ASN A 207 4.32 -1.49 -5.96
N VAL A 208 5.07 -1.39 -4.86
CA VAL A 208 4.57 -0.94 -3.54
C VAL A 208 5.20 0.41 -3.21
N SER A 209 4.42 1.36 -2.71
CA SER A 209 4.92 2.72 -2.46
C SER A 209 5.87 2.79 -1.29
N ASN A 210 5.51 2.18 -0.15
CA ASN A 210 6.31 2.20 1.06
C ASN A 210 6.79 0.78 1.39
N ILE A 211 8.10 0.59 1.53
CA ILE A 211 8.69 -0.73 1.82
C ILE A 211 9.64 -0.61 3.00
N TYR A 212 9.35 -1.33 4.08
CA TYR A 212 10.20 -1.38 5.26
C TYR A 212 10.74 -2.80 5.43
N VAL A 213 12.07 -2.93 5.42
CA VAL A 213 12.77 -4.21 5.62
C VAL A 213 13.72 -4.07 6.81
N GLU A 214 13.40 -4.69 7.95
CA GLU A 214 14.23 -4.61 9.17
C GLU A 214 15.62 -5.23 8.97
N GLY A 215 15.70 -6.28 8.15
CA GLY A 215 16.94 -6.97 7.82
C GLY A 215 17.70 -6.38 6.64
N ASP A 216 18.54 -7.22 6.04
CA ASP A 216 19.29 -6.91 4.83
C ASP A 216 18.40 -7.05 3.58
N VAL A 217 18.65 -6.20 2.58
CA VAL A 217 18.11 -6.35 1.23
C VAL A 217 19.25 -6.73 0.31
N ASP A 218 19.26 -7.97 -0.16
CA ASP A 218 20.29 -8.50 -1.05
C ASP A 218 19.65 -9.00 -2.34
N VAL A 219 19.58 -8.13 -3.34
CA VAL A 219 19.08 -8.46 -4.67
C VAL A 219 20.28 -8.43 -5.61
N ASP A 220 21.03 -9.52 -5.68
CA ASP A 220 22.17 -9.65 -6.58
C ASP A 220 21.82 -10.50 -7.80
N GLY A 221 21.40 -9.83 -8.89
CA GLY A 221 20.97 -10.47 -10.14
C GLY A 221 19.47 -10.30 -10.47
N GLY A 222 19.14 -10.52 -11.74
CA GLY A 222 17.78 -10.31 -12.27
C GLY A 222 17.43 -8.83 -12.52
N SER A 223 16.20 -8.60 -12.96
CA SER A 223 15.60 -7.30 -13.27
C SER A 223 14.44 -6.94 -12.34
N ALA A 224 14.30 -7.63 -11.20
CA ALA A 224 13.16 -7.46 -10.31
C ALA A 224 13.12 -6.04 -9.74
N GLY A 225 12.06 -5.28 -9.99
CA GLY A 225 11.91 -3.89 -9.55
C GLY A 225 11.37 -3.79 -8.13
N LEU A 226 11.82 -2.78 -7.38
CA LEU A 226 11.30 -2.44 -6.04
C LEU A 226 10.76 -1.01 -6.06
N GLY A 227 9.65 -0.78 -5.37
CA GLY A 227 9.02 0.52 -5.28
C GLY A 227 8.04 0.78 -6.43
N SER A 228 6.97 1.50 -6.15
CA SER A 228 6.00 1.92 -7.16
C SER A 228 6.59 2.97 -8.11
N GLU A 229 6.55 2.71 -9.41
CA GLU A 229 6.95 3.68 -10.43
C GLU A 229 5.94 4.83 -10.58
N THR A 230 4.66 4.55 -10.33
CA THR A 230 3.55 5.50 -10.56
C THR A 230 3.17 6.31 -9.33
N ASN A 231 3.47 5.79 -8.13
CA ASN A 231 3.30 6.49 -6.87
C ASN A 231 4.50 6.18 -5.95
N PRO A 232 5.72 6.68 -6.27
CA PRO A 232 6.90 6.40 -5.47
C PRO A 232 6.74 6.90 -4.03
N GLY A 233 7.08 6.07 -3.05
CA GLY A 233 7.13 6.44 -1.64
C GLY A 233 8.54 6.31 -1.10
N ILE A 234 8.68 5.67 0.07
CA ILE A 234 9.97 5.44 0.71
C ILE A 234 10.32 3.96 0.86
N ILE A 235 11.60 3.65 0.76
CA ILE A 235 12.15 2.31 1.00
C ILE A 235 13.14 2.42 2.15
N VAL A 236 12.87 1.74 3.26
CA VAL A 236 13.72 1.76 4.45
C VAL A 236 14.32 0.37 4.68
N VAL A 237 15.65 0.31 4.74
CA VAL A 237 16.43 -0.91 4.94
C VAL A 237 17.19 -0.79 6.27
N GLY A 238 16.83 -1.63 7.24
CA GLY A 238 17.46 -1.68 8.56
C GLY A 238 18.86 -2.30 8.54
N GLY A 239 19.13 -3.15 7.55
CA GLY A 239 20.42 -3.77 7.29
C GLY A 239 21.22 -3.09 6.18
N ASN A 240 21.99 -3.91 5.47
CA ASN A 240 22.73 -3.55 4.26
C ASN A 240 21.82 -3.65 3.03
N LEU A 241 22.10 -2.82 2.03
CA LEU A 241 21.46 -2.88 0.71
C LEU A 241 22.48 -3.27 -0.36
N ASN A 242 22.31 -4.43 -0.99
CA ASN A 242 23.15 -4.92 -2.08
C ASN A 242 22.39 -4.96 -3.41
N LEU A 243 22.81 -4.12 -4.35
CA LEU A 243 22.27 -3.97 -5.70
C LEU A 243 23.41 -4.05 -6.73
N TRP A 244 24.16 -5.16 -6.69
CA TRP A 244 25.38 -5.30 -7.46
C TRP A 244 25.12 -5.68 -8.92
N ASN A 245 24.61 -6.87 -9.18
CA ASN A 245 24.32 -7.31 -10.55
C ASN A 245 22.85 -7.11 -10.90
N GLY A 246 22.59 -6.77 -12.16
CA GLY A 246 21.25 -6.73 -12.75
C GLY A 246 20.61 -5.33 -12.78
N THR A 247 20.06 -4.98 -13.94
CA THR A 247 19.42 -3.69 -14.18
C THR A 247 17.96 -3.74 -13.75
N ARG A 248 17.64 -3.05 -12.66
CA ARG A 248 16.28 -2.95 -12.12
C ARG A 248 15.95 -1.53 -11.67
N PRO A 249 14.70 -1.09 -11.81
CA PRO A 249 14.25 0.15 -11.20
C PRO A 249 14.11 -0.01 -9.68
N ILE A 250 14.60 0.97 -8.94
CA ILE A 250 14.33 1.21 -7.53
C ILE A 250 13.62 2.56 -7.48
N ASN A 251 12.32 2.56 -7.17
CA ASN A 251 11.48 3.74 -7.24
C ASN A 251 11.15 4.26 -5.84
N GLY A 252 11.40 5.55 -5.61
CA GLY A 252 11.22 6.19 -4.33
C GLY A 252 12.53 6.50 -3.62
N ASP A 253 12.43 7.25 -2.53
CA ASP A 253 13.59 7.60 -1.72
C ASP A 253 14.01 6.42 -0.85
N VAL A 254 15.32 6.15 -0.79
CA VAL A 254 15.87 4.94 -0.17
C VAL A 254 16.71 5.31 1.05
N TYR A 255 16.41 4.73 2.19
CA TYR A 255 17.11 4.94 3.45
C TYR A 255 17.77 3.63 3.89
N VAL A 256 19.09 3.60 4.00
CA VAL A 256 19.89 2.42 4.35
C VAL A 256 20.60 2.68 5.67
N LYS A 257 20.24 1.93 6.71
CA LYS A 257 20.78 2.12 8.07
C LYS A 257 22.21 1.61 8.23
N LYS A 258 22.68 0.74 7.33
CA LYS A 258 24.08 0.26 7.30
C LYS A 258 24.76 0.63 5.99
N ASN A 259 25.37 -0.34 5.31
CA ASN A 259 26.18 -0.14 4.11
C ASN A 259 25.35 -0.38 2.86
N MET A 260 25.71 0.31 1.78
CA MET A 260 25.12 0.11 0.46
C MET A 260 26.18 -0.30 -0.56
N LYS A 261 25.85 -1.29 -1.39
CA LYS A 261 26.58 -1.61 -2.62
C LYS A 261 25.70 -1.38 -3.83
N LEU A 262 26.16 -0.62 -4.81
CA LEU A 262 25.40 -0.25 -6.00
C LEU A 262 26.26 -0.33 -7.25
N LYS A 263 25.83 -1.09 -8.26
CA LYS A 263 26.54 -1.18 -9.54
C LYS A 263 25.61 -1.11 -10.74
N ASP A 264 24.71 -2.08 -10.94
CA ASP A 264 23.88 -2.13 -12.17
C ASP A 264 22.45 -1.56 -11.99
N GLY A 265 22.08 -1.18 -10.77
CA GLY A 265 20.74 -0.69 -10.44
C GLY A 265 20.40 0.69 -11.02
N LYS A 266 19.11 0.92 -11.29
CA LYS A 266 18.55 2.21 -11.73
C LYS A 266 17.71 2.81 -10.60
N VAL A 267 18.21 3.87 -9.98
CA VAL A 267 17.56 4.55 -8.87
C VAL A 267 16.76 5.75 -9.38
N ASN A 268 15.47 5.78 -9.04
CA ASN A 268 14.52 6.85 -9.33
C ASN A 268 14.07 7.48 -8.00
N GLY A 269 14.98 8.22 -7.36
CA GLY A 269 14.81 8.77 -6.02
C GLY A 269 16.17 9.08 -5.36
N ASN A 270 16.15 9.79 -4.25
CA ASN A 270 17.35 10.03 -3.46
C ASN A 270 17.69 8.80 -2.61
N VAL A 271 18.97 8.64 -2.30
CA VAL A 271 19.44 7.55 -1.44
C VAL A 271 20.21 8.13 -0.27
N TYR A 272 19.96 7.61 0.92
CA TYR A 272 20.55 8.04 2.18
C TYR A 272 21.20 6.82 2.85
N VAL A 273 22.54 6.77 2.88
CA VAL A 273 23.31 5.65 3.39
C VAL A 273 24.03 6.06 4.67
N LYS A 274 23.65 5.47 5.80
CA LYS A 274 24.21 5.89 7.09
C LYS A 274 25.70 5.55 7.23
N GLU A 275 26.12 4.40 6.71
CA GLU A 275 27.52 3.95 6.80
C GLU A 275 28.22 4.05 5.43
N ASN A 276 28.89 2.98 4.98
CA ASN A 276 29.75 3.02 3.80
C ASN A 276 28.95 2.80 2.50
N LEU A 277 29.44 3.43 1.44
CA LEU A 277 28.93 3.29 0.08
C LEU A 277 30.00 2.67 -0.82
N GLU A 278 29.65 1.56 -1.48
CA GLU A 278 30.47 0.95 -2.52
C GLU A 278 29.76 1.08 -3.86
N LEU A 279 30.43 1.71 -4.83
CA LEU A 279 29.96 1.84 -6.19
C LEU A 279 30.76 0.91 -7.11
N GLY A 280 30.08 0.04 -7.87
CA GLY A 280 30.66 -0.67 -9.01
C GLY A 280 30.41 0.07 -10.32
N TRP A 281 30.88 -0.42 -11.46
CA TRP A 281 30.67 0.26 -12.74
C TRP A 281 29.18 0.41 -13.13
N THR A 282 28.83 1.62 -13.61
CA THR A 282 27.60 1.97 -14.36
C THR A 282 26.23 2.03 -13.64
N PRO A 283 26.12 2.48 -12.37
CA PRO A 283 24.81 2.70 -11.77
C PRO A 283 24.10 3.87 -12.44
N GLN A 284 22.77 3.80 -12.47
CA GLN A 284 21.96 4.81 -13.13
C GLN A 284 21.19 5.61 -12.09
N LEU A 285 21.57 6.89 -11.92
CA LEU A 285 20.85 7.85 -11.10
C LEU A 285 19.99 8.74 -11.99
N VAL A 286 18.67 8.52 -11.96
CA VAL A 286 17.74 9.14 -12.90
C VAL A 286 17.41 10.58 -12.51
N GLY A 287 17.36 11.47 -13.50
CA GLY A 287 17.05 12.88 -13.28
C GLY A 287 18.00 13.52 -12.26
N ASN A 288 17.42 14.08 -11.20
CA ASN A 288 18.12 14.76 -10.12
C ASN A 288 18.43 13.88 -8.90
N SER A 289 18.26 12.56 -9.02
CA SER A 289 18.57 11.60 -7.95
C SER A 289 20.01 11.76 -7.45
N LYS A 290 20.18 11.81 -6.13
CA LYS A 290 21.46 11.91 -5.43
C LYS A 290 21.63 10.76 -4.44
N ILE A 291 22.88 10.45 -4.11
CA ILE A 291 23.23 9.55 -3.00
C ILE A 291 23.95 10.37 -1.93
N PHE A 292 23.43 10.36 -0.72
CA PHE A 292 24.03 10.92 0.47
C PHE A 292 24.60 9.79 1.32
N TYR A 293 25.82 9.92 1.81
CA TYR A 293 26.45 8.88 2.62
C TYR A 293 27.27 9.43 3.80
N GLY A 294 27.25 8.72 4.93
CA GLY A 294 27.94 9.11 6.16
C GLY A 294 29.33 8.52 6.38
N GLY A 295 29.62 7.36 5.77
CA GLY A 295 30.88 6.64 5.95
C GLY A 295 31.90 6.89 4.83
N SER A 296 32.64 5.84 4.48
CA SER A 296 33.60 5.86 3.38
C SER A 296 32.95 5.55 2.03
N LEU A 297 33.49 6.13 0.97
CA LEU A 297 33.14 5.82 -0.42
C LEU A 297 34.23 4.96 -1.06
N THR A 298 33.84 3.83 -1.63
CA THR A 298 34.69 2.97 -2.46
C THR A 298 34.15 2.93 -3.88
N HIS A 299 35.02 3.15 -4.88
CA HIS A 299 34.66 3.03 -6.30
C HIS A 299 35.89 2.64 -7.15
N PRO A 300 35.71 2.05 -8.35
CA PRO A 300 36.80 1.80 -9.30
C PRO A 300 37.61 3.04 -9.67
N ASN A 301 38.87 2.85 -10.08
CA ASN A 301 39.68 3.92 -10.65
C ASN A 301 39.08 4.47 -11.94
N ASN A 302 39.24 5.78 -12.21
CA ASN A 302 38.68 6.48 -13.39
C ASN A 302 37.15 6.38 -13.50
N TYR A 303 36.47 6.44 -12.36
CA TYR A 303 35.01 6.33 -12.29
C TYR A 303 34.29 7.50 -12.99
N ASN A 304 33.04 7.30 -13.37
CA ASN A 304 32.27 8.31 -14.09
C ASN A 304 31.99 9.54 -13.21
N GLN A 305 32.55 10.68 -13.59
CA GLN A 305 32.44 11.93 -12.84
C GLN A 305 30.99 12.46 -12.75
N SER A 306 30.13 12.16 -13.71
CA SER A 306 28.72 12.58 -13.66
C SER A 306 27.90 11.80 -12.62
N ILE A 307 28.37 10.61 -12.22
CA ILE A 307 27.81 9.85 -11.11
C ILE A 307 28.41 10.37 -9.81
N LEU A 308 29.74 10.55 -9.73
CA LEU A 308 30.39 11.04 -8.51
C LEU A 308 29.89 12.43 -8.07
N SER A 309 29.56 13.32 -9.02
CA SER A 309 29.00 14.63 -8.68
C SER A 309 27.62 14.57 -8.00
N LYS A 310 26.93 13.43 -8.08
CA LYS A 310 25.65 13.15 -7.42
C LYS A 310 25.82 12.38 -6.10
N VAL A 311 27.05 12.04 -5.72
CA VAL A 311 27.37 11.26 -4.52
C VAL A 311 28.01 12.20 -3.50
N ILE A 312 27.26 12.53 -2.45
CA ILE A 312 27.56 13.61 -1.51
C ILE A 312 27.84 13.01 -0.15
N ASN A 313 29.04 13.26 0.38
CA ASN A 313 29.36 12.90 1.76
C ASN A 313 28.67 13.88 2.71
N GLN A 314 28.00 13.36 3.73
CA GLN A 314 27.38 14.16 4.78
C GLN A 314 27.68 13.55 6.14
N ASN A 315 28.19 14.37 7.06
CA ASN A 315 28.52 13.93 8.41
C ASN A 315 27.29 13.47 9.22
N HIS A 316 26.09 13.88 8.81
CA HIS A 316 24.83 13.50 9.41
C HIS A 316 23.86 13.09 8.29
N ILE A 317 23.38 11.84 8.38
CA ILE A 317 22.31 11.32 7.55
C ILE A 317 21.15 11.04 8.49
N GLU A 318 20.03 11.73 8.28
CA GLU A 318 18.82 11.48 9.04
C GLU A 318 18.38 10.02 8.90
N ALA A 319 18.10 9.38 10.03
CA ALA A 319 17.65 8.02 10.02
C ALA A 319 16.13 8.01 9.86
N GLN A 320 15.63 7.41 8.78
CA GLN A 320 14.22 7.08 8.71
C GLN A 320 13.88 6.00 9.74
N GLU A 321 12.82 6.24 10.52
CA GLU A 321 12.36 5.29 11.52
C GLU A 321 11.75 4.05 10.86
N MET A 322 11.90 2.90 11.54
CA MET A 322 11.15 1.71 11.15
C MET A 322 9.80 1.79 11.82
N ILE A 323 8.74 1.46 11.07
CA ILE A 323 7.44 1.22 11.67
C ILE A 323 7.58 0.00 12.58
N LYS A 324 7.47 0.21 13.89
CA LYS A 324 7.40 -0.89 14.85
C LYS A 324 5.98 -1.43 14.81
N TYR A 325 5.86 -2.73 14.60
CA TYR A 325 4.56 -3.39 14.62
C TYR A 325 4.73 -4.78 15.23
N ASP A 326 4.01 -5.04 16.30
CA ASP A 326 3.83 -6.39 16.82
C ASP A 326 2.39 -6.79 16.58
N ILE A 327 2.20 -7.98 16.00
CA ILE A 327 0.87 -8.47 15.67
C ILE A 327 0.20 -8.82 17.00
N PRO A 328 -0.91 -8.15 17.40
CA PRO A 328 -1.57 -8.41 18.66
C PRO A 328 -2.13 -9.83 18.69
N PRO A 329 -2.39 -10.38 19.90
CA PRO A 329 -3.12 -11.62 19.99
C PRO A 329 -4.53 -11.47 19.41
N LEU A 330 -5.07 -12.59 18.98
CA LEU A 330 -6.45 -12.68 18.52
C LEU A 330 -7.43 -12.56 19.71
N LYS A 331 -8.67 -12.16 19.40
CA LYS A 331 -9.81 -12.32 20.31
C LYS A 331 -10.02 -13.78 20.71
N ASP A 332 -10.82 -14.00 21.75
CA ASP A 332 -11.17 -15.35 22.19
C ASP A 332 -11.93 -16.13 21.09
N ASP A 333 -11.73 -17.45 21.03
CA ASP A 333 -12.34 -18.34 20.03
C ASP A 333 -13.87 -18.20 19.98
N HIS A 334 -14.49 -17.97 21.14
CA HIS A 334 -15.93 -17.78 21.25
C HIS A 334 -16.40 -16.53 20.48
N TRP A 335 -15.60 -15.47 20.47
CA TRP A 335 -15.91 -14.24 19.70
C TRP A 335 -16.02 -14.55 18.21
N PHE A 336 -15.12 -15.37 17.66
CA PHE A 336 -15.16 -15.75 16.24
C PHE A 336 -16.43 -16.53 15.90
N VAL A 337 -16.81 -17.50 16.74
CA VAL A 337 -18.05 -18.28 16.55
C VAL A 337 -19.28 -17.36 16.59
N GLN A 338 -19.35 -16.45 17.57
CA GLN A 338 -20.44 -15.49 17.69
C GLN A 338 -20.52 -14.50 16.51
N ASN A 339 -19.39 -14.21 15.87
CA ASN A 339 -19.29 -13.31 14.72
C ASN A 339 -19.33 -14.04 13.36
N GLY A 340 -19.80 -15.30 13.36
CA GLY A 340 -20.11 -16.06 12.14
C GLY A 340 -18.91 -16.73 11.47
N TYR A 341 -17.74 -16.72 12.11
CA TYR A 341 -16.59 -17.46 11.61
C TYR A 341 -16.77 -18.95 11.85
N ASN A 342 -16.40 -19.74 10.85
CA ASN A 342 -16.51 -21.20 10.89
C ASN A 342 -15.45 -21.84 9.98
N LEU A 343 -15.57 -23.13 9.66
CA LEU A 343 -14.63 -23.83 8.77
C LEU A 343 -15.25 -24.17 7.40
N ASN A 344 -16.44 -23.65 7.10
CA ASN A 344 -17.15 -23.93 5.86
C ASN A 344 -16.56 -23.09 4.72
N ILE A 345 -15.84 -23.76 3.81
CA ILE A 345 -15.26 -23.13 2.63
C ILE A 345 -16.37 -22.93 1.59
N VAL A 346 -16.67 -21.67 1.29
CA VAL A 346 -17.65 -21.29 0.26
C VAL A 346 -17.03 -20.26 -0.69
N PRO A 347 -17.51 -20.15 -1.94
CA PRO A 347 -16.84 -19.33 -2.96
C PRO A 347 -16.90 -17.82 -2.68
N ASN A 348 -17.85 -17.35 -1.87
CA ASN A 348 -18.08 -15.93 -1.65
C ASN A 348 -18.36 -15.65 -0.18
N ASN A 349 -17.86 -14.53 0.34
CA ASN A 349 -18.19 -13.98 1.66
C ASN A 349 -17.87 -14.95 2.82
N MET A 350 -16.85 -15.81 2.66
CA MET A 350 -16.49 -16.76 3.71
C MET A 350 -15.76 -16.07 4.85
N LYS A 351 -16.15 -16.40 6.09
CA LYS A 351 -15.43 -16.04 7.31
C LYS A 351 -14.87 -17.32 7.93
N LEU A 352 -13.56 -17.50 7.85
CA LEU A 352 -12.88 -18.70 8.34
C LEU A 352 -12.09 -18.42 9.61
N PHE A 353 -12.26 -19.29 10.62
CA PHE A 353 -11.45 -19.29 11.82
C PHE A 353 -11.03 -20.71 12.20
N GLY A 354 -9.74 -20.92 12.48
CA GLY A 354 -9.22 -22.24 12.84
C GLY A 354 -7.72 -22.26 13.16
N ASN A 355 -7.19 -23.46 13.40
CA ASN A 355 -5.76 -23.65 13.70
C ASN A 355 -4.89 -23.55 12.44
N ASN A 356 -5.10 -24.44 11.47
CA ASN A 356 -4.48 -24.35 10.15
C ASN A 356 -5.60 -24.36 9.12
N ILE A 357 -5.53 -23.48 8.12
CA ILE A 357 -6.58 -23.32 7.11
C ILE A 357 -6.02 -23.70 5.75
N ASN A 358 -6.69 -24.65 5.10
CA ASN A 358 -6.32 -25.10 3.76
C ASN A 358 -7.49 -24.88 2.81
N ILE A 359 -7.28 -24.04 1.81
CA ILE A 359 -8.24 -23.78 0.74
C ILE A 359 -7.63 -24.30 -0.55
N SER A 360 -8.41 -25.07 -1.29
CA SER A 360 -8.00 -25.51 -2.62
C SER A 360 -9.10 -25.35 -3.63
N SER A 361 -8.73 -25.04 -4.88
CA SER A 361 -9.65 -25.18 -6.01
C SER A 361 -10.15 -26.62 -6.08
N GLY A 362 -11.44 -26.83 -6.28
CA GLY A 362 -12.02 -28.17 -6.34
C GLY A 362 -13.53 -28.18 -6.20
N ASN A 363 -14.10 -29.38 -6.12
CA ASN A 363 -15.54 -29.55 -5.94
C ASN A 363 -15.93 -29.20 -4.50
N ILE A 364 -16.73 -28.14 -4.33
CA ILE A 364 -17.31 -27.72 -3.06
C ILE A 364 -18.78 -28.18 -3.01
N PRO A 365 -19.26 -28.76 -1.90
CA PRO A 365 -20.66 -29.15 -1.74
C PRO A 365 -21.61 -28.02 -2.10
N ASN A 366 -22.64 -28.30 -2.91
CA ASN A 366 -23.63 -27.34 -3.39
C ASN A 366 -23.11 -26.19 -4.28
N HIS A 367 -21.82 -26.19 -4.63
CA HIS A 367 -21.21 -25.15 -5.48
C HIS A 367 -20.49 -25.70 -6.73
N GLY A 368 -20.29 -27.02 -6.82
CA GLY A 368 -19.59 -27.63 -7.95
C GLY A 368 -18.09 -27.32 -7.92
N TYR A 369 -17.43 -27.33 -9.09
CA TYR A 369 -16.01 -26.99 -9.18
C TYR A 369 -15.81 -25.48 -9.00
N VAL A 370 -14.98 -25.11 -8.03
CA VAL A 370 -14.70 -23.73 -7.66
C VAL A 370 -13.21 -23.50 -7.74
N SER A 371 -12.82 -22.47 -8.50
CA SER A 371 -11.45 -21.95 -8.56
C SER A 371 -11.37 -20.47 -8.23
N ASN A 372 -12.48 -19.83 -7.87
CA ASN A 372 -12.50 -18.41 -7.52
C ASN A 372 -13.15 -18.24 -6.14
N PHE A 373 -12.44 -17.57 -5.24
CA PHE A 373 -12.90 -17.23 -3.89
C PHE A 373 -12.90 -15.71 -3.75
N HIS A 374 -14.02 -15.14 -3.33
CA HIS A 374 -14.18 -13.68 -3.24
C HIS A 374 -14.64 -13.25 -1.85
N ASN A 375 -14.16 -12.08 -1.43
CA ASN A 375 -14.54 -11.44 -0.18
C ASN A 375 -14.34 -12.36 1.03
N ALA A 376 -13.19 -13.02 1.10
CA ALA A 376 -12.85 -13.92 2.19
C ALA A 376 -12.23 -13.16 3.37
N ILE A 377 -12.58 -13.58 4.58
CA ILE A 377 -11.91 -13.16 5.82
C ILE A 377 -11.38 -14.43 6.46
N ILE A 378 -10.06 -14.60 6.48
CA ILE A 378 -9.41 -15.80 7.00
C ILE A 378 -8.56 -15.43 8.20
N ILE A 379 -8.89 -16.00 9.35
CA ILE A 379 -8.17 -15.82 10.60
C ILE A 379 -7.65 -17.20 11.05
N SER A 380 -6.34 -17.38 11.13
CA SER A 380 -5.72 -18.67 11.44
C SER A 380 -4.78 -18.54 12.63
N LYS A 381 -4.84 -19.48 13.60
CA LYS A 381 -3.86 -19.55 14.69
C LYS A 381 -2.52 -20.16 14.28
N GLY A 382 -2.40 -20.59 13.04
CA GLY A 382 -1.24 -21.25 12.45
C GLY A 382 -1.21 -20.96 10.97
N ASP A 383 -0.80 -21.92 10.15
CA ASP A 383 -0.56 -21.69 8.73
C ASP A 383 -1.85 -21.65 7.90
N VAL A 384 -1.83 -20.79 6.87
CA VAL A 384 -2.85 -20.73 5.83
C VAL A 384 -2.23 -21.14 4.50
N THR A 385 -2.84 -22.09 3.82
CA THR A 385 -2.48 -22.47 2.44
C THR A 385 -3.67 -22.28 1.52
N ILE A 386 -3.51 -21.50 0.46
CA ILE A 386 -4.50 -21.27 -0.59
C ILE A 386 -3.88 -21.76 -1.91
N ARG A 387 -4.45 -22.82 -2.51
CA ARG A 387 -3.81 -23.51 -3.66
C ARG A 387 -4.76 -23.88 -4.80
N GLY A 388 -4.28 -23.74 -6.03
CA GLY A 388 -4.94 -24.19 -7.25
C GLY A 388 -4.40 -23.44 -8.45
N GLY A 389 -4.06 -24.12 -9.55
CA GLY A 389 -3.31 -23.51 -10.67
C GLY A 389 -3.93 -22.20 -11.16
N ASP A 390 -5.20 -22.22 -11.55
CA ASP A 390 -5.92 -21.04 -12.04
C ASP A 390 -6.64 -20.28 -10.91
N LEU A 391 -6.35 -20.57 -9.64
CA LEU A 391 -7.13 -20.07 -8.51
C LEU A 391 -7.04 -18.54 -8.39
N LYS A 392 -8.19 -17.88 -8.27
CA LYS A 392 -8.28 -16.46 -7.93
C LYS A 392 -8.83 -16.30 -6.53
N PHE A 393 -8.21 -15.43 -5.74
CA PHE A 393 -8.57 -15.19 -4.35
C PHE A 393 -8.68 -13.69 -4.10
N SER A 394 -9.78 -13.25 -3.48
CA SER A 394 -9.85 -11.93 -2.86
C SER A 394 -10.28 -12.01 -1.40
N GLY A 395 -9.58 -11.30 -0.53
CA GLY A 395 -9.83 -11.36 0.91
C GLY A 395 -8.71 -10.81 1.78
N VAL A 396 -8.96 -10.80 3.08
CA VAL A 396 -7.93 -10.57 4.10
C VAL A 396 -7.52 -11.90 4.73
N VAL A 397 -6.21 -12.11 4.90
CA VAL A 397 -5.64 -13.31 5.51
C VAL A 397 -4.74 -12.92 6.68
N ILE A 398 -5.11 -13.38 7.88
CA ILE A 398 -4.44 -13.04 9.14
C ILE A 398 -3.99 -14.33 9.82
N ALA A 399 -2.68 -14.49 9.98
CA ALA A 399 -1.99 -15.63 10.59
C ALA A 399 -0.93 -15.11 11.59
N PRO A 400 -1.33 -14.61 12.78
CA PRO A 400 -0.44 -13.93 13.72
C PRO A 400 0.58 -14.88 14.39
N PHE A 401 0.44 -16.19 14.20
CA PHE A 401 1.38 -17.19 14.71
C PHE A 401 1.86 -18.17 13.64
N GLY A 402 1.66 -17.86 12.36
CA GLY A 402 2.02 -18.76 11.26
C GLY A 402 2.35 -18.00 9.98
N SER A 403 2.28 -18.74 8.89
CA SER A 403 2.57 -18.28 7.54
C SER A 403 1.34 -18.30 6.64
N VAL A 404 1.42 -17.58 5.52
CA VAL A 404 0.45 -17.64 4.44
C VAL A 404 1.17 -18.09 3.17
N THR A 405 0.73 -19.21 2.61
CA THR A 405 1.20 -19.71 1.31
C THR A 405 0.10 -19.59 0.28
N PHE A 406 0.38 -18.84 -0.79
CA PHE A 406 -0.48 -18.69 -1.95
C PHE A 406 0.13 -19.39 -3.18
N HIS A 407 -0.68 -20.23 -3.81
CA HIS A 407 -0.37 -20.90 -5.06
C HIS A 407 -1.58 -20.78 -5.99
N GLY A 408 -1.65 -19.69 -6.75
CA GLY A 408 -2.76 -19.41 -7.67
C GLY A 408 -2.45 -18.29 -8.65
N SER A 409 -3.40 -17.98 -9.52
CA SER A 409 -3.22 -16.99 -10.59
C SER A 409 -3.31 -15.55 -10.09
N THR A 410 -4.22 -15.26 -9.16
CA THR A 410 -4.45 -13.89 -8.65
C THR A 410 -4.79 -13.87 -7.17
N PHE A 411 -4.13 -13.01 -6.40
CA PHE A 411 -4.50 -12.67 -5.03
C PHE A 411 -4.82 -11.18 -4.95
N GLU A 412 -5.92 -10.82 -4.30
CA GLU A 412 -6.34 -9.43 -4.11
C GLU A 412 -6.72 -9.17 -2.65
N GLY A 413 -5.96 -8.34 -1.94
CA GLY A 413 -6.26 -8.05 -0.53
C GLY A 413 -5.05 -7.74 0.33
N THR A 414 -5.15 -8.07 1.63
CA THR A 414 -4.14 -7.82 2.66
C THR A 414 -3.72 -9.13 3.33
N VAL A 415 -2.42 -9.26 3.62
CA VAL A 415 -1.83 -10.41 4.31
C VAL A 415 -1.07 -9.96 5.55
N ILE A 416 -1.48 -10.44 6.72
CA ILE A 416 -0.77 -10.25 7.99
C ILE A 416 -0.34 -11.63 8.48
N ALA A 417 0.96 -11.94 8.45
CA ALA A 417 1.44 -13.29 8.71
C ALA A 417 2.79 -13.23 9.44
N ARG A 418 2.85 -13.67 10.69
CA ARG A 418 4.06 -13.54 11.52
C ARG A 418 5.28 -14.17 10.85
N ASP A 419 5.15 -15.40 10.37
CA ASP A 419 6.32 -16.17 9.92
C ASP A 419 6.68 -15.91 8.47
N GLY A 420 5.69 -15.65 7.61
CA GLY A 420 5.96 -15.28 6.23
C GLY A 420 4.76 -15.26 5.30
N PHE A 421 4.92 -14.58 4.17
CA PHE A 421 4.02 -14.64 3.02
C PHE A 421 4.77 -15.20 1.80
N TYR A 422 4.29 -16.33 1.28
CA TYR A 422 4.94 -17.10 0.23
C TYR A 422 4.01 -17.21 -0.99
N VAL A 423 4.34 -16.51 -2.07
CA VAL A 423 3.68 -16.70 -3.37
C VAL A 423 4.53 -17.66 -4.18
N THR A 424 4.06 -18.88 -4.36
CA THR A 424 4.86 -20.00 -4.90
C THR A 424 4.59 -20.30 -6.37
N SER A 425 3.47 -19.82 -6.90
CA SER A 425 3.10 -19.97 -8.30
C SER A 425 3.80 -18.93 -9.17
N GLY A 426 4.46 -19.40 -10.22
CA GLY A 426 4.98 -18.53 -11.28
C GLY A 426 3.85 -17.82 -12.01
N GLY A 427 4.06 -16.58 -12.44
CA GLY A 427 3.07 -15.84 -13.22
C GLY A 427 1.96 -15.17 -12.40
N SER A 428 1.92 -15.36 -11.08
CA SER A 428 0.89 -14.76 -10.23
C SER A 428 0.93 -13.24 -10.23
N THR A 429 -0.27 -12.65 -10.17
CA THR A 429 -0.45 -11.22 -9.88
C THR A 429 -1.03 -11.06 -8.49
N VAL A 430 -0.44 -10.19 -7.69
CA VAL A 430 -0.93 -9.86 -6.35
C VAL A 430 -1.30 -8.38 -6.31
N THR A 431 -2.51 -8.06 -5.89
CA THR A 431 -3.02 -6.69 -5.87
C THR A 431 -3.42 -6.32 -4.45
N PHE A 432 -2.94 -5.18 -3.97
CA PHE A 432 -3.37 -4.65 -2.68
C PHE A 432 -4.84 -4.25 -2.73
N LYS A 433 -5.58 -4.61 -1.68
CA LYS A 433 -6.80 -3.91 -1.27
C LYS A 433 -6.76 -3.71 0.23
N ASN A 434 -7.06 -2.50 0.67
CA ASN A 434 -7.06 -2.13 2.09
C ASN A 434 -7.99 -3.05 2.89
N ILE A 435 -7.62 -3.35 4.13
CA ILE A 435 -8.38 -4.20 5.05
C ILE A 435 -9.82 -3.73 5.22
N ASP A 436 -10.09 -2.43 5.11
CA ASP A 436 -11.42 -1.82 5.23
C ASP A 436 -12.41 -2.27 4.15
N ASN A 437 -11.92 -2.85 3.05
CA ASN A 437 -12.75 -3.46 2.01
C ASN A 437 -13.41 -4.78 2.48
N TYR A 438 -12.85 -5.39 3.53
CA TYR A 438 -13.26 -6.69 4.06
C TYR A 438 -13.77 -6.60 5.51
N ILE A 439 -13.11 -5.79 6.33
CA ILE A 439 -13.44 -5.51 7.73
C ILE A 439 -13.57 -4.00 7.83
N ASN A 440 -14.78 -3.45 7.69
CA ASN A 440 -15.00 -2.00 7.62
C ASN A 440 -15.29 -1.35 8.98
N ASN A 441 -15.55 -2.16 10.01
CA ASN A 441 -15.82 -1.73 11.36
C ASN A 441 -14.69 -2.21 12.28
N LYS A 442 -14.11 -1.29 13.04
CA LYS A 442 -13.07 -1.60 14.04
C LYS A 442 -13.51 -2.68 15.02
N ASN A 443 -14.77 -2.70 15.44
CA ASN A 443 -15.28 -3.72 16.35
C ASN A 443 -15.24 -5.15 15.77
N ASP A 444 -15.25 -5.27 14.44
CA ASP A 444 -15.12 -6.54 13.71
C ASP A 444 -13.65 -6.95 13.49
N SER A 445 -12.70 -6.16 14.00
CA SER A 445 -11.29 -6.51 14.05
C SER A 445 -11.08 -7.81 14.83
N PRO A 446 -10.24 -8.74 14.33
CA PRO A 446 -9.96 -10.00 14.99
C PRO A 446 -8.93 -9.87 16.13
N PHE A 447 -8.31 -8.70 16.27
CA PHE A 447 -7.26 -8.42 17.25
C PHE A 447 -7.86 -7.98 18.59
N ASN A 448 -7.16 -8.30 19.68
CA ASN A 448 -7.50 -7.83 21.00
C ASN A 448 -6.87 -6.44 21.23
N GLU A 449 -7.68 -5.44 21.54
CA GLU A 449 -7.28 -4.02 21.64
C GLU A 449 -6.55 -3.68 22.97
N ASN A 450 -6.48 -4.61 23.93
CA ASN A 450 -5.89 -4.38 25.26
C ASN A 450 -4.45 -4.91 25.40
N PHE A 451 -3.57 -4.68 24.42
CA PHE A 451 -2.22 -5.27 24.43
C PHE A 451 -1.10 -4.27 24.61
#